data_AF-A0A1H0YXH6-F1
#
_entry.id   AF-A0A1H0YXH6-F1
#
_cell.length_a   1.000
_cell.length_b   1.000
_cell.length_c   1.000
_cell.angle_alpha   90.00
_cell.angle_beta   90.00
_cell.angle_gamma   90.00
#
_symmetry.space_group_name_H-M   'P 1'
#
loop_
_entity.id
_entity.type
_entity.pdbx_description
1 polymer ?
#
loop_
_entity_poly.entity_id
_entity_poly.type
_entity_poly.pdbx_seq_one_letter_code
_entity_poly.pdbx_strand_id
1 'polypeptide(L)'
;MLTWIPFLLAGMALGRLDLRAVRGRLVGIGAALGLLGYGTSWLAMNVFGGFERILSLSEQFTPELVRMMLKSNYGVVPTTDPIYLLTAGAHSGTPLEVIGATGVATAVIGLCLLAEPLRGALTPLASVGALALTAYVGHLLVLKALGPDHPAQLLEQQPYVPLVLLVLATLALTTVWRHLLGRGPLEWGLHHLSSGPAKLIRRGGNR
;
A
#
# COMPACT_ATOMS: atom_id res chain seq x y z
N MET A 1 2.22 13.27 10.11
CA MET A 1 2.47 12.01 10.87
C MET A 1 1.23 11.49 11.58
N LEU A 2 0.42 12.35 12.23
CA LEU A 2 -0.84 11.93 12.88
C LEU A 2 -1.84 11.26 11.92
N THR A 3 -1.82 11.62 10.64
CA THR A 3 -2.67 11.06 9.57
C THR A 3 -2.50 9.55 9.37
N TRP A 4 -1.38 8.97 9.81
CA TRP A 4 -1.08 7.54 9.63
C TRP A 4 -1.42 6.68 10.86
N ILE A 5 -1.65 7.29 12.02
CA ILE A 5 -2.03 6.59 13.26
C ILE A 5 -3.31 5.74 13.10
N PRO A 6 -4.35 6.19 12.36
CA PRO A 6 -5.54 5.37 12.13
C PRO A 6 -5.24 3.98 11.55
N PHE A 7 -4.29 3.87 10.62
CA PHE A 7 -3.90 2.57 10.04
C PHE A 7 -3.26 1.65 11.09
N LEU A 8 -2.41 2.20 11.97
CA LEU A 8 -1.81 1.44 13.07
C LEU A 8 -2.87 0.95 14.05
N LEU A 9 -3.81 1.82 14.45
CA LEU A 9 -4.92 1.47 15.33
C LEU A 9 -5.82 0.41 14.70
N ALA A 10 -6.15 0.54 13.41
CA ALA A 10 -6.93 -0.43 12.67
C ALA A 10 -6.23 -1.80 12.62
N GLY A 11 -4.92 -1.83 12.34
CA GLY A 11 -4.13 -3.06 12.36
C GLY A 11 -4.11 -3.73 13.73
N MET A 12 -3.93 -2.97 14.81
CA MET A 12 -3.98 -3.49 16.18
C MET A 12 -5.37 -4.01 16.56
N ALA A 13 -6.44 -3.33 16.12
CA ALA A 13 -7.81 -3.78 16.34
C ALA A 13 -8.09 -5.09 15.60
N LEU A 14 -7.68 -5.20 14.33
CA LEU A 14 -7.79 -6.44 13.55
C LEU A 14 -7.00 -7.58 14.18
N GLY A 15 -5.80 -7.31 14.71
CA GLY A 15 -4.98 -8.30 15.40
C GLY A 15 -5.59 -8.89 16.67
N ARG A 16 -6.62 -8.24 17.25
CA ARG A 16 -7.37 -8.75 18.40
C ARG A 16 -8.58 -9.61 18.02
N LEU A 17 -8.95 -9.64 16.75
CA LEU A 17 -10.10 -10.41 16.28
C LEU A 17 -9.68 -11.84 15.90
N ASP A 18 -10.58 -12.80 16.10
CA ASP A 18 -10.46 -14.09 15.43
C ASP A 18 -10.82 -13.91 13.95
N LEU A 19 -9.81 -13.58 13.15
CA LEU A 19 -9.93 -13.26 11.73
C LEU A 19 -10.60 -14.38 10.93
N ARG A 20 -10.44 -15.65 11.33
CA ARG A 20 -11.08 -16.78 10.64
C ARG A 20 -12.59 -16.78 10.83
N ALA A 21 -13.06 -16.45 12.02
CA ALA A 21 -14.49 -16.34 12.33
C ALA A 21 -15.15 -15.14 11.65
N VAL A 22 -14.43 -14.02 11.49
CA VAL A 22 -14.99 -12.77 10.96
C VAL A 22 -14.65 -12.46 9.49
N ARG A 23 -13.95 -13.35 8.78
CA ARG A 23 -13.46 -13.14 7.40
C ARG A 23 -14.48 -12.52 6.44
N GLY A 24 -15.73 -13.00 6.42
CA GLY A 24 -16.79 -12.44 5.57
C GLY A 24 -17.25 -11.04 6.00
N ARG A 25 -17.30 -10.78 7.31
CA ARG A 25 -17.61 -9.45 7.85
C ARG A 25 -16.52 -8.44 7.53
N LEU A 26 -15.26 -8.85 7.53
CA LEU A 26 -14.13 -8.00 7.13
C LEU A 26 -14.27 -7.54 5.67
N VAL A 27 -14.67 -8.43 4.77
CA VAL A 27 -14.96 -8.07 3.37
C VAL A 27 -16.11 -7.07 3.29
N GLY A 28 -17.23 -7.35 3.96
CA GLY A 28 -18.40 -6.47 3.92
C GLY A 28 -18.14 -5.09 4.50
N ILE A 29 -17.56 -5.02 5.71
CA ILE A 29 -17.22 -3.75 6.38
C ILE A 29 -16.15 -3.01 5.59
N GLY A 30 -15.11 -3.70 5.14
CA GLY A 30 -14.04 -3.10 4.35
C GLY A 30 -14.54 -2.52 3.03
N ALA A 31 -15.38 -3.26 2.31
CA ALA A 31 -16.01 -2.77 1.07
C ALA A 31 -16.91 -1.56 1.33
N ALA A 32 -17.71 -1.59 2.41
CA ALA A 32 -18.55 -0.46 2.79
C ALA A 32 -17.71 0.79 3.12
N LEU A 33 -16.65 0.66 3.91
CA LEU A 33 -15.74 1.76 4.23
C LEU A 33 -14.99 2.28 2.98
N GLY A 34 -14.58 1.38 2.10
CA GLY A 34 -13.95 1.73 0.82
C GLY A 34 -14.88 2.55 -0.07
N LEU A 35 -16.12 2.08 -0.23
CA LEU A 35 -17.17 2.79 -0.97
C LEU A 35 -17.52 4.12 -0.32
N LEU A 36 -17.61 4.19 1.01
CA LEU A 36 -17.89 5.43 1.71
C LEU A 36 -16.75 6.45 1.52
N GLY A 37 -15.49 6.04 1.70
CA GLY A 37 -14.35 6.96 1.54
C GLY A 37 -14.19 7.46 0.10
N TYR A 38 -13.97 6.54 -0.85
CA TYR A 38 -13.73 6.90 -2.24
C TYR A 38 -15.00 7.39 -2.95
N GLY A 39 -16.17 6.83 -2.64
CA GLY A 39 -17.44 7.26 -3.20
C GLY A 39 -17.86 8.65 -2.73
N THR A 40 -17.68 8.98 -1.45
CA THR A 40 -17.93 10.34 -0.96
C THR A 40 -17.00 11.34 -1.63
N SER A 41 -15.71 11.01 -1.76
CA SER A 41 -14.77 11.89 -2.45
C SER A 41 -15.12 12.05 -3.93
N TRP A 42 -15.50 10.96 -4.59
CA TRP A 42 -15.92 11.00 -5.99
C TRP A 42 -17.15 11.89 -6.20
N LEU A 43 -18.16 11.79 -5.33
CA LEU A 43 -19.34 12.66 -5.35
C LEU A 43 -18.95 14.12 -5.11
N ALA A 44 -18.13 14.39 -4.08
CA ALA A 44 -17.68 15.74 -3.76
C ALA A 44 -16.94 16.39 -4.94
N MET A 45 -16.04 15.65 -5.59
CA MET A 45 -15.19 16.17 -6.66
C MET A 45 -15.92 16.30 -8.00
N ASN A 46 -16.77 15.33 -8.37
CA ASN A 46 -17.35 15.23 -9.72
C ASN A 46 -18.81 15.68 -9.80
N VAL A 47 -19.59 15.52 -8.72
CA VAL A 47 -21.04 15.85 -8.73
C VAL A 47 -21.31 17.21 -8.10
N PHE A 48 -20.69 17.49 -6.96
CA PHE A 48 -20.87 18.75 -6.23
C PHE A 48 -19.93 19.88 -6.69
N GLY A 49 -19.19 19.68 -7.79
CA GLY A 49 -18.31 20.70 -8.36
C GLY A 49 -17.04 20.96 -7.55
N GLY A 50 -16.61 20.03 -6.68
CA GLY A 50 -15.38 20.20 -5.89
C GLY A 50 -14.13 20.38 -6.74
N PHE A 51 -14.06 19.71 -7.90
CA PHE A 51 -12.97 19.90 -8.85
C PHE A 51 -12.96 21.30 -9.48
N GLU A 52 -14.13 21.81 -9.87
CA GLU A 52 -14.30 23.19 -10.40
C GLU A 52 -13.84 24.22 -9.36
N ARG A 53 -14.20 24.01 -8.09
CA ARG A 53 -13.74 24.86 -6.98
C ARG A 53 -12.21 24.83 -6.86
N ILE A 54 -11.59 23.66 -6.88
CA ILE A 54 -10.12 23.55 -6.82
C ILE A 54 -9.46 24.22 -8.04
N LEU A 55 -10.07 24.11 -9.22
CA LEU A 55 -9.57 24.75 -10.44
C LEU A 55 -9.62 26.28 -10.32
N SER A 56 -10.72 26.84 -9.78
CA SER A 56 -10.84 28.28 -9.51
C SER A 56 -9.84 28.80 -8.48
N LEU A 57 -9.33 27.94 -7.59
CA LEU A 57 -8.28 28.27 -6.63
C LEU A 57 -6.86 28.09 -7.21
N SER A 58 -6.77 27.46 -8.38
CA SER A 58 -5.52 27.03 -9.02
C SER A 58 -5.38 27.62 -10.41
N GLU A 59 -5.82 28.88 -10.61
CA GLU A 59 -5.88 29.55 -11.94
C GLU A 59 -4.53 29.58 -12.67
N GLN A 60 -3.43 29.41 -11.95
CA GLN A 60 -2.07 29.38 -12.49
C GLN A 60 -1.72 28.05 -13.20
N PHE A 61 -2.54 27.01 -13.04
CA PHE A 61 -2.26 25.67 -13.55
C PHE A 61 -3.31 25.20 -14.56
N THR A 62 -2.89 24.37 -15.51
CA THR A 62 -3.83 23.76 -16.46
C THR A 62 -4.73 22.73 -15.77
N PRO A 63 -5.98 22.53 -16.25
CA PRO A 63 -6.90 21.55 -15.67
C PRO A 63 -6.31 20.13 -15.60
N GLU A 64 -5.54 19.74 -16.61
CA GLU A 64 -4.86 18.44 -16.67
C GLU A 64 -3.78 18.33 -15.58
N LEU A 65 -3.01 19.39 -15.36
CA LEU A 65 -1.98 19.43 -14.33
C LEU A 65 -2.60 19.35 -12.94
N VAL A 66 -3.68 20.09 -12.67
CA VAL A 66 -4.42 20.02 -11.40
C VAL A 66 -4.96 18.60 -11.17
N ARG A 67 -5.53 17.96 -12.20
CA ARG A 67 -6.02 16.57 -12.10
C ARG A 67 -4.89 15.58 -11.82
N MET A 68 -3.71 15.77 -12.42
CA MET A 68 -2.53 14.95 -12.16
C MET A 68 -2.00 15.15 -10.74
N MET A 69 -1.92 16.40 -10.27
CA MET A 69 -1.52 16.73 -8.91
C MET A 69 -2.46 16.11 -7.88
N LEU A 70 -3.78 16.26 -8.07
CA LEU A 70 -4.78 15.65 -7.18
C LEU A 70 -4.72 14.11 -7.16
N LYS A 71 -4.26 13.47 -8.24
CA LYS A 71 -4.06 12.01 -8.25
C LYS A 71 -2.83 11.58 -7.45
N SER A 72 -1.81 12.43 -7.32
CA SER A 72 -0.49 12.06 -6.79
C SER A 72 0.00 13.11 -5.78
N ASN A 73 -0.76 13.32 -4.70
CA ASN A 73 -0.44 14.31 -3.67
C ASN A 73 0.52 13.70 -2.63
N TYR A 74 1.72 14.26 -2.48
CA TYR A 74 2.74 13.76 -1.54
C TYR A 74 2.53 14.26 -0.11
N GLY A 75 1.40 13.92 0.51
CA GLY A 75 1.20 14.08 1.97
C GLY A 75 1.07 15.50 2.50
N VAL A 76 0.94 16.51 1.63
CA VAL A 76 0.62 17.90 1.99
C VAL A 76 -0.64 18.33 1.25
N VAL A 77 -1.69 18.54 2.02
CA VAL A 77 -2.97 19.06 1.52
C VAL A 77 -2.96 20.58 1.72
N PRO A 78 -3.24 21.40 0.69
CA PRO A 78 -3.38 22.84 0.88
C PRO A 78 -4.43 23.15 1.94
N THR A 79 -4.06 23.95 2.95
CA THR A 79 -4.97 24.38 4.03
C THR A 79 -5.78 25.62 3.66
N THR A 80 -5.71 26.04 2.40
CA THR A 80 -6.32 27.26 1.88
C THR A 80 -7.84 27.16 1.75
N ASP A 81 -8.38 25.98 1.42
CA ASP A 81 -9.82 25.74 1.31
C ASP A 81 -10.19 24.34 1.83
N PRO A 82 -11.26 24.18 2.63
CA PRO A 82 -11.70 22.87 3.12
C PRO A 82 -12.00 21.84 2.03
N ILE A 83 -12.24 22.27 0.78
CA ILE A 83 -12.52 21.36 -0.34
C ILE A 83 -11.42 20.32 -0.54
N TYR A 84 -10.17 20.68 -0.24
CA TYR A 84 -9.03 19.77 -0.40
C TYR A 84 -9.10 18.57 0.59
N LEU A 85 -9.78 18.70 1.73
CA LEU A 85 -9.99 17.60 2.69
C LEU A 85 -10.98 16.55 2.19
N LEU A 86 -11.84 16.92 1.24
CA LEU A 86 -12.80 16.01 0.60
C LEU A 86 -12.19 15.29 -0.60
N THR A 87 -10.93 15.56 -0.94
CA THR A 87 -10.21 14.80 -1.97
C THR A 87 -9.78 13.45 -1.40
N ALA A 88 -9.62 12.44 -2.25
CA ALA A 88 -9.05 11.13 -1.89
C ALA A 88 -7.89 10.79 -2.83
N GLY A 89 -7.05 11.79 -3.08
CA GLY A 89 -5.85 11.66 -3.91
C GLY A 89 -4.87 10.67 -3.30
N ALA A 90 -4.10 9.96 -4.12
CA ALA A 90 -3.15 8.99 -3.59
C ALA A 90 -2.08 9.70 -2.76
N HIS A 91 -1.85 9.19 -1.55
CA HIS A 91 -0.92 9.67 -0.54
C HIS A 91 -1.25 11.07 0.03
N SER A 92 -2.46 11.57 -0.20
CA SER A 92 -2.89 12.89 0.29
C SER A 92 -2.97 12.97 1.82
N GLY A 93 -3.23 11.85 2.50
CA GLY A 93 -3.43 11.80 3.94
C GLY A 93 -4.75 12.44 4.39
N THR A 94 -5.69 12.65 3.47
CA THR A 94 -7.03 13.20 3.75
C THR A 94 -7.91 12.19 4.50
N PRO A 95 -8.92 12.65 5.25
CA PRO A 95 -9.81 11.75 5.97
C PRO A 95 -10.51 10.72 5.08
N LEU A 96 -10.98 11.13 3.88
CA LEU A 96 -11.68 10.24 2.96
C LEU A 96 -10.74 9.20 2.33
N GLU A 97 -9.51 9.57 2.02
CA GLU A 97 -8.48 8.62 1.60
C GLU A 97 -8.18 7.62 2.72
N VAL A 98 -7.96 8.09 3.96
CA VAL A 98 -7.63 7.22 5.10
C VAL A 98 -8.75 6.20 5.35
N ILE A 99 -10.01 6.64 5.35
CA ILE A 99 -11.17 5.76 5.49
C ILE A 99 -11.26 4.77 4.33
N GLY A 100 -11.15 5.27 3.10
CA GLY A 100 -11.23 4.45 1.88
C GLY A 100 -10.14 3.39 1.82
N ALA A 101 -8.89 3.79 2.02
CA ALA A 101 -7.72 2.91 2.01
C ALA A 101 -7.77 1.89 3.16
N THR A 102 -8.18 2.29 4.37
CA THR A 102 -8.35 1.35 5.49
C THR A 102 -9.44 0.33 5.20
N GLY A 103 -10.55 0.77 4.59
CA GLY A 103 -11.62 -0.10 4.14
C GLY A 103 -11.15 -1.13 3.12
N VAL A 104 -10.48 -0.68 2.05
CA VAL A 104 -9.92 -1.55 1.02
C VAL A 104 -8.91 -2.53 1.62
N ALA A 105 -7.99 -2.08 2.47
CA ALA A 105 -7.03 -2.96 3.13
C ALA A 105 -7.73 -4.04 3.98
N THR A 106 -8.77 -3.66 4.73
CA THR A 106 -9.56 -4.60 5.55
C THR A 106 -10.29 -5.63 4.67
N ALA A 107 -10.86 -5.19 3.55
CA ALA A 107 -11.52 -6.07 2.60
C ALA A 107 -10.54 -7.06 1.95
N VAL A 108 -9.36 -6.57 1.56
CA VAL A 108 -8.29 -7.42 1.00
C VAL A 108 -7.84 -8.47 2.00
N ILE A 109 -7.66 -8.12 3.28
CA ILE A 109 -7.35 -9.10 4.33
C ILE A 109 -8.45 -10.16 4.44
N GLY A 110 -9.72 -9.74 4.48
CA GLY A 110 -10.86 -10.66 4.48
C GLY A 110 -10.89 -11.60 3.27
N LEU A 111 -10.60 -11.08 2.08
CA LEU A 111 -10.53 -11.85 0.84
C LEU A 111 -9.37 -12.85 0.85
N CYS A 112 -8.18 -12.44 1.32
CA CYS A 112 -7.03 -13.32 1.48
C CYS A 112 -7.33 -14.49 2.42
N LEU A 113 -8.09 -14.25 3.50
CA LEU A 113 -8.52 -15.30 4.43
C LEU A 113 -9.59 -16.23 3.83
N LEU A 114 -10.44 -15.72 2.96
CA LEU A 114 -11.40 -16.53 2.19
C LEU A 114 -10.70 -17.36 1.10
N ALA A 115 -9.59 -16.86 0.56
CA ALA A 115 -8.79 -17.51 -0.48
C ALA A 115 -7.85 -18.61 0.06
N GLU A 116 -7.96 -19.01 1.33
CA GLU A 116 -7.21 -20.12 1.93
C GLU A 116 -7.24 -21.43 1.10
N PRO A 117 -8.37 -21.83 0.45
CA PRO A 117 -8.39 -23.00 -0.43
C PRO A 117 -7.48 -22.86 -1.66
N LEU A 118 -7.22 -21.63 -2.11
CA LEU A 118 -6.38 -21.32 -3.28
C LEU A 118 -4.91 -21.09 -2.91
N ARG A 119 -4.49 -21.45 -1.68
CA ARG A 119 -3.11 -21.27 -1.20
C ARG A 119 -2.04 -21.80 -2.17
N GLY A 120 -2.34 -22.86 -2.92
CA GLY A 120 -1.45 -23.43 -3.93
C GLY A 120 -1.20 -22.47 -5.10
N ALA A 121 -2.25 -21.88 -5.66
CA ALA A 121 -2.14 -20.90 -6.74
C ALA A 121 -1.57 -19.55 -6.26
N LEU A 122 -1.74 -19.23 -4.98
CA LEU A 122 -1.20 -18.02 -4.34
C LEU A 122 0.23 -18.19 -3.82
N THR A 123 0.86 -19.36 -4.00
CA THR A 123 2.26 -19.59 -3.61
C THR A 123 3.26 -18.57 -4.16
N PRO A 124 3.22 -18.12 -5.43
CA PRO A 124 4.18 -17.13 -5.91
C PRO A 124 3.97 -15.78 -5.23
N LEU A 125 2.72 -15.38 -5.01
CA LEU A 125 2.39 -14.15 -4.31
C LEU A 125 2.82 -14.20 -2.82
N ALA A 126 2.60 -15.34 -2.16
CA ALA A 126 3.07 -15.58 -0.81
C ALA A 126 4.60 -15.59 -0.70
N SER A 127 5.30 -16.02 -1.77
CA SER A 127 6.76 -16.02 -1.84
C SER A 127 7.32 -14.60 -1.89
N VAL A 128 6.70 -13.71 -2.67
CA VAL A 128 7.05 -12.29 -2.69
C VAL A 128 6.86 -11.67 -1.30
N GLY A 129 5.72 -11.92 -0.65
CA GLY A 129 5.46 -11.40 0.70
C GLY A 129 6.45 -11.90 1.76
N ALA A 130 6.88 -13.16 1.66
CA ALA A 130 7.87 -13.75 2.57
C ALA A 130 9.29 -13.21 2.36
N LEU A 131 9.57 -12.64 1.18
CA LEU A 131 10.85 -12.08 0.76
C LEU A 131 10.75 -10.56 0.48
N ALA A 132 9.80 -9.88 1.12
CA ALA A 132 9.44 -8.50 0.76
C ALA A 132 10.62 -7.51 0.93
N LEU A 133 11.45 -7.69 1.95
CA LEU A 133 12.59 -6.80 2.20
C LEU A 133 13.72 -7.06 1.19
N THR A 134 14.00 -8.33 0.91
CA THR A 134 14.96 -8.72 -0.13
C THR A 134 14.51 -8.27 -1.51
N ALA A 135 13.23 -8.46 -1.85
CA ALA A 135 12.66 -8.02 -3.12
C ALA A 135 12.75 -6.49 -3.27
N TYR A 136 12.38 -5.75 -2.23
CA TYR A 136 12.46 -4.28 -2.21
C TYR A 136 13.90 -3.78 -2.45
N VAL A 137 14.87 -4.30 -1.70
CA VAL A 137 16.28 -3.91 -1.89
C VAL A 137 16.79 -4.34 -3.26
N GLY A 138 16.40 -5.53 -3.74
CA GLY A 138 16.69 -5.99 -5.09
C GLY A 138 16.19 -5.02 -6.16
N HIS A 139 14.95 -4.53 -6.05
CA HIS A 139 14.40 -3.53 -6.96
C HIS A 139 15.22 -2.24 -6.96
N LEU A 140 15.60 -1.74 -5.77
CA LEU A 140 16.42 -0.54 -5.67
C LEU A 140 17.80 -0.71 -6.31
N LEU A 141 18.43 -1.88 -6.13
CA LEU A 141 19.72 -2.18 -6.75
C LEU A 141 19.61 -2.28 -8.28
N VAL A 142 18.54 -2.89 -8.79
CA VAL A 142 18.25 -2.93 -10.23
C VAL A 142 18.06 -1.53 -10.80
N LEU A 143 17.23 -0.69 -10.15
CA LEU A 143 17.04 0.70 -10.57
C LEU A 143 18.34 1.50 -10.55
N LYS A 144 19.18 1.30 -9.52
CA LYS A 144 20.49 1.93 -9.44
C LYS A 144 21.43 1.46 -10.56
N ALA A 145 21.40 0.17 -10.91
CA ALA A 145 22.26 -0.41 -11.95
C ALA A 145 21.86 0.01 -13.37
N LEU A 146 20.55 0.13 -13.65
CA LEU A 146 20.04 0.62 -14.93
C LEU A 146 20.26 2.14 -15.12
N GLY A 147 20.50 2.87 -14.03
CA GLY A 147 20.54 4.33 -14.04
C GLY A 147 19.13 4.95 -14.15
N PRO A 148 18.96 6.24 -13.82
CA PRO A 148 17.63 6.88 -13.78
C PRO A 148 17.00 7.07 -15.18
N ASP A 149 17.82 7.20 -16.23
CA ASP A 149 17.34 7.61 -17.56
C ASP A 149 16.71 6.46 -18.37
N HIS A 150 17.23 5.24 -18.23
CA HIS A 150 16.73 4.05 -18.94
C HIS A 150 15.29 3.64 -18.54
N PRO A 151 14.94 3.48 -17.24
CA PRO A 151 13.59 3.13 -16.85
C PRO A 151 12.59 4.24 -17.20
N ALA A 152 13.00 5.52 -17.14
CA ALA A 152 12.16 6.65 -17.53
C ALA A 152 11.79 6.60 -19.03
N GLN A 153 12.77 6.41 -19.92
CA GLN A 153 12.53 6.29 -21.37
C GLN A 153 11.66 5.08 -21.73
N LEU A 154 11.84 3.95 -21.06
CA LEU A 154 11.03 2.75 -21.28
C LEU A 154 9.57 2.95 -20.83
N LEU A 155 9.35 3.67 -19.72
CA LEU A 155 8.00 4.01 -19.25
C LEU A 155 7.30 5.01 -20.19
N GLU A 156 8.03 5.95 -20.78
CA GLU A 156 7.48 6.91 -21.75
C GLU A 156 7.04 6.23 -23.05
N GLN A 157 7.80 5.26 -23.55
CA GLN A 157 7.48 4.56 -24.79
C GLN A 157 6.46 3.42 -24.61
N GLN A 158 6.53 2.68 -23.50
CA GLN A 158 5.69 1.52 -23.23
C GLN A 158 5.37 1.41 -21.73
N PRO A 159 4.33 2.10 -21.21
CA PRO A 159 4.10 2.19 -19.77
C PRO A 159 3.80 0.84 -19.08
N TYR A 160 3.21 -0.11 -19.79
CA TYR A 160 2.76 -1.38 -19.19
C TYR A 160 3.81 -2.50 -19.27
N VAL A 161 4.71 -2.47 -20.26
CA VAL A 161 5.66 -3.58 -20.51
C VAL A 161 6.69 -3.73 -19.39
N PRO A 162 7.39 -2.66 -18.94
CA PRO A 162 8.35 -2.73 -17.84
C PRO A 162 7.68 -3.14 -16.53
N LEU A 163 6.45 -2.70 -16.29
CA LEU A 163 5.67 -3.08 -15.10
C LEU A 163 5.36 -4.58 -15.09
N VAL A 164 4.82 -5.12 -16.18
CA VAL A 164 4.53 -6.56 -16.28
C VAL A 164 5.80 -7.37 -16.16
N LEU A 165 6.88 -6.96 -16.81
CA LEU A 165 8.18 -7.63 -16.72
C LEU A 165 8.70 -7.63 -15.28
N LEU A 166 8.65 -6.48 -14.59
CA LEU A 166 9.08 -6.36 -13.20
C LEU A 166 8.25 -7.27 -12.29
N VAL A 167 6.93 -7.29 -12.46
CA VAL A 167 6.02 -8.15 -11.67
C VAL A 167 6.33 -9.62 -11.91
N LEU A 168 6.43 -10.06 -13.17
CA LEU A 168 6.71 -11.45 -13.53
C LEU A 168 8.11 -11.88 -13.07
N ALA A 169 9.12 -11.03 -13.26
CA ALA A 169 10.49 -11.30 -12.81
C ALA A 169 10.54 -11.41 -11.29
N THR A 170 9.86 -10.53 -10.56
CA THR A 170 9.81 -10.57 -9.09
C THR A 170 9.11 -11.83 -8.60
N LEU A 171 7.96 -12.18 -9.17
CA LEU A 171 7.26 -13.43 -8.84
C LEU A 171 8.14 -14.64 -9.11
N ALA A 172 8.76 -14.72 -10.29
CA ALA A 172 9.63 -15.84 -10.65
C ALA A 172 10.85 -15.95 -9.73
N LEU A 173 11.60 -14.86 -9.55
CA LEU A 173 12.82 -14.82 -8.74
C LEU A 173 12.54 -15.17 -7.28
N THR A 174 11.51 -14.55 -6.67
CA THR A 174 11.15 -14.83 -5.27
C THR A 174 10.62 -16.24 -5.08
N THR A 175 9.85 -16.78 -6.03
CA THR A 175 9.34 -18.15 -5.97
C THR A 175 10.49 -19.16 -6.08
N VAL A 176 11.36 -18.99 -7.09
CA VAL A 176 12.55 -19.84 -7.28
C VAL A 176 13.47 -19.76 -6.06
N TRP A 177 13.77 -18.55 -5.57
CA TRP A 177 14.61 -18.37 -4.38
C TRP A 177 14.02 -19.05 -3.15
N ARG A 178 12.72 -18.89 -2.92
CA ARG A 178 12.03 -19.54 -1.80
C ARG A 178 12.08 -21.06 -1.92
N HIS A 179 11.97 -21.61 -3.13
CA HIS A 179 12.09 -23.05 -3.34
C HIS A 179 13.51 -23.58 -3.13
N LEU A 180 14.55 -22.81 -3.48
CA LEU A 180 15.93 -23.25 -3.38
C LEU A 180 16.57 -23.00 -1.99
N LEU A 181 16.33 -21.82 -1.42
CA LEU A 181 17.05 -21.29 -0.25
C LEU A 181 16.12 -21.02 0.94
N GLY A 182 14.80 -21.08 0.75
CA GLY A 182 13.79 -20.93 1.80
C GLY A 182 13.58 -19.48 2.25
N ARG A 183 14.53 -18.92 3.01
CA ARG A 183 14.45 -17.56 3.58
C ARG A 183 15.36 -16.58 2.84
N GLY A 184 14.92 -15.32 2.77
CA GLY A 184 15.70 -14.26 2.16
C GLY A 184 16.84 -13.80 3.08
N PRO A 185 17.98 -13.36 2.50
CA PRO A 185 19.17 -12.98 3.26
C PRO A 185 18.91 -11.82 4.22
N LEU A 186 18.13 -10.81 3.81
CA LEU A 186 17.84 -9.64 4.64
C LEU A 186 16.81 -9.94 5.73
N GLU A 187 15.81 -10.77 5.43
CA GLU A 187 14.83 -11.24 6.39
C GLU A 187 15.49 -12.09 7.49
N TRP A 188 16.48 -12.92 7.10
CA TRP A 188 17.28 -13.70 8.05
C TRP A 188 18.10 -12.80 8.98
N GLY A 189 18.72 -11.74 8.44
CA GLY A 189 19.47 -10.75 9.23
C GLY A 189 18.57 -9.99 10.21
N LEU A 190 17.42 -9.51 9.74
CA LEU A 190 16.43 -8.80 10.57
C LEU A 190 15.90 -9.68 11.70
N HIS A 191 15.62 -10.96 11.42
CA HIS A 191 15.17 -11.92 12.43
C HIS A 191 16.24 -12.16 13.51
N HIS A 192 17.52 -12.25 13.12
CA HIS A 192 18.61 -12.41 14.09
C HIS A 192 18.77 -11.18 14.99
N LEU A 193 18.73 -9.98 14.41
CA LEU A 193 18.87 -8.73 15.16
C LEU A 193 17.68 -8.47 16.11
N SER A 194 16.45 -8.84 15.71
CA SER A 194 15.25 -8.66 16.54
C SER A 194 15.11 -9.70 17.65
N SER A 195 15.62 -10.92 17.47
CA SER A 195 15.54 -11.99 18.48
C SER A 195 16.64 -11.94 19.55
N GLY A 196 17.72 -11.18 19.31
CA GLY A 196 18.81 -10.96 20.28
C GLY A 196 18.37 -10.23 21.56
N PRO A 197 17.74 -9.04 21.47
CA PRO A 197 17.31 -8.27 22.64
C PRO A 197 16.21 -8.96 23.47
N ALA A 198 15.28 -9.64 22.80
CA ALA A 198 14.19 -10.37 23.47
C ALA A 198 14.70 -11.51 24.38
N LYS A 199 15.83 -12.13 24.03
CA LYS A 199 16.49 -13.15 24.86
C LYS A 199 17.25 -12.56 26.05
N LEU A 200 17.74 -11.32 25.95
CA LEU A 200 18.42 -10.63 27.05
C LEU A 200 17.44 -10.17 28.13
N ILE A 201 16.27 -9.65 27.75
CA ILE A 201 15.25 -9.19 28.71
C ILE A 201 14.64 -10.38 29.49
N ARG A 202 14.40 -11.52 28.83
CA ARG A 202 13.86 -12.73 29.49
C ARG A 202 14.86 -13.41 30.45
N ARG A 203 16.16 -13.12 30.34
CA ARG A 203 17.21 -13.61 31.27
C ARG A 203 17.45 -12.68 32.47
N GLY A 204 17.02 -11.42 32.40
CA GLY A 204 17.21 -10.43 33.48
C GLY A 204 16.13 -10.43 34.56
N GLY A 205 14.94 -10.99 34.30
CA GLY A 205 13.82 -11.01 35.26
C GLY A 205 13.76 -12.22 36.19
N ASN A 206 14.84 -13.00 36.28
CA ASN A 206 14.89 -14.22 37.11
C ASN A 206 16.06 -14.18 38.11
N ARG A 207 16.39 -12.98 38.60
CA ARG A 207 17.35 -12.76 39.69
C ARG A 207 16.70 -11.89 40.76
#